data_AF-T0H8Z6-F1
#
_entry.id   AF-T0H8Z6-F1
#
_cell.length_a   1.000
_cell.length_b   1.000
_cell.length_c   1.000
_cell.angle_alpha   90.00
_cell.angle_beta   90.00
_cell.angle_gamma   90.00
#
_symmetry.space_group_name_H-M   'P 1'
#
loop_
_entity.id
_entity.type
_entity.pdbx_description
1 polymer ?
#
loop_
_entity_poly.entity_id
_entity_poly.type
_entity_poly.pdbx_seq_one_letter_code
_entity_poly.pdbx_strand_id
1 'polypeptide(L)'
;MIPNSHKIISIADASALNGTQSEDSIILCYGHFNVIHPGHIRFLQYARSLGKKLKVAVLGDQSIPEPQRNKYFHQMERAEGVASLHFVDLVYVLDKISLEDLSIRIRPSVLVLGKEFENSDRQDIKEAVSAIERYNGKVIFHAGEVHYASADLLHGSQQDLESERKHLFLQACKRQGIELSKLLNQIGKFSNSKILVIGDTIVDQYVACDAIGMSAEAPVLVVRELETKEFVGGAGVVAAHVKALGTDCTFLSVVGEDENANLVKKNLEEQGIDVQLIGDSSRPTTFKIRYMVENQKLFRVSRLKEHSLSKMIEDQFIEKLRKIAKDYDGILICDFVYGVVTPRILSEIRSIAKENDIRLFGDLQCSSQVGNVAKFEDFDLLCPTEREARIALSNHEDGVEWIANTLLEKTRSKNLLVKLGADGFIAYSNDIPGGFNKKEHFPALVSNPVDVAGAGDSLLAAIATSMCSGATLMEASIIGACMAALAVQTVGNIPVSHQKLENYIRNLE
;
A
#
# COMPACT_ATOMS: atom_id res chain seq x y z
N MET A 1 -8.59 -3.85 31.84
CA MET A 1 -7.38 -4.68 31.95
C MET A 1 -6.74 -4.71 30.58
N ILE A 2 -5.48 -4.31 30.46
CA ILE A 2 -4.74 -4.35 29.19
C ILE A 2 -4.56 -5.83 28.81
N PRO A 3 -5.08 -6.31 27.66
CA PRO A 3 -4.85 -7.68 27.23
C PRO A 3 -3.34 -7.94 27.14
N ASN A 4 -2.86 -9.07 27.65
CA ASN A 4 -1.47 -9.54 27.51
C ASN A 4 -0.37 -8.75 28.24
N SER A 5 -0.68 -7.89 29.22
CA SER A 5 0.35 -7.21 30.03
C SER A 5 1.32 -8.17 30.76
N HIS A 6 0.89 -9.41 31.01
CA HIS A 6 1.71 -10.46 31.61
C HIS A 6 2.87 -10.92 30.71
N LYS A 7 2.82 -10.65 29.40
CA LYS A 7 3.90 -10.98 28.45
C LYS A 7 5.02 -9.93 28.42
N ILE A 8 4.81 -8.74 28.99
CA ILE A 8 5.74 -7.61 28.85
C ILE A 8 6.62 -7.50 30.10
N ILE A 9 7.93 -7.50 29.92
CA ILE A 9 8.93 -7.28 30.97
C ILE A 9 9.77 -6.07 30.59
N SER A 10 9.65 -4.99 31.37
CA SER A 10 10.56 -3.84 31.26
C SER A 10 11.85 -4.15 32.00
N ILE A 11 12.99 -4.04 31.31
CA ILE A 11 14.31 -4.29 31.91
C ILE A 11 15.05 -2.96 32.05
N ALA A 12 15.04 -2.41 33.26
CA ALA A 12 15.79 -1.20 33.61
C ALA A 12 17.24 -1.50 34.02
N ASP A 13 17.50 -2.72 34.49
CA ASP A 13 18.81 -3.24 34.86
C ASP A 13 18.81 -4.73 34.58
N ALA A 14 19.92 -5.19 34.04
CA ALA A 14 20.29 -6.57 33.84
C ALA A 14 19.97 -7.46 35.07
N SER A 15 20.22 -7.01 36.31
CA SER A 15 19.95 -7.74 37.56
C SER A 15 18.50 -8.20 37.77
N ALA A 16 17.52 -7.60 37.08
CA ALA A 16 16.09 -7.97 37.17
C ALA A 16 15.73 -9.29 36.45
N LEU A 17 16.64 -9.84 35.65
CA LEU A 17 16.45 -11.12 34.96
C LEU A 17 16.97 -12.27 35.82
N ASN A 18 16.06 -12.98 36.49
CA ASN A 18 16.38 -14.26 37.11
C ASN A 18 16.73 -15.28 36.02
N GLY A 19 17.92 -15.88 36.12
CA GLY A 19 18.43 -16.83 35.14
C GLY A 19 17.47 -18.00 34.95
N THR A 20 16.67 -17.96 33.89
CA THR A 20 15.97 -19.15 33.41
C THR A 20 17.02 -20.11 32.87
N GLN A 21 17.07 -21.31 33.43
CA GLN A 21 17.84 -22.42 32.85
C GLN A 21 17.54 -22.51 31.36
N SER A 22 18.59 -22.83 30.59
CA SER A 22 18.56 -23.15 29.16
C SER A 22 17.42 -24.12 28.86
N GLU A 23 16.24 -23.59 28.53
CA GLU A 23 15.20 -24.36 27.88
C GLU A 23 15.60 -24.46 26.43
N ASP A 24 15.90 -25.69 25.98
CA ASP A 24 16.16 -25.96 24.57
C ASP A 24 15.05 -25.33 23.71
N SER A 25 15.45 -24.47 22.77
CA SER A 25 14.61 -23.84 21.74
C SER A 25 14.00 -22.46 22.08
N ILE A 26 14.71 -21.61 22.83
CA ILE A 26 14.39 -20.17 22.91
C ILE A 26 14.92 -19.44 21.66
N ILE A 27 14.03 -18.74 20.97
CA ILE A 27 14.34 -17.81 19.88
C ILE A 27 14.23 -16.39 20.41
N LEU A 28 15.24 -15.57 20.16
CA LEU A 28 15.21 -14.14 20.47
C LEU A 28 15.14 -13.35 19.17
N CYS A 29 14.14 -12.48 19.06
CA CYS A 29 14.08 -11.44 18.02
C CYS A 29 14.43 -10.08 18.60
N TYR A 30 14.93 -9.19 17.77
CA TYR A 30 15.16 -7.79 18.14
C TYR A 30 14.67 -6.83 17.06
N GLY A 31 14.11 -5.70 17.49
CA GLY A 31 13.67 -4.63 16.61
C GLY A 31 13.00 -3.49 17.36
N HIS A 32 12.70 -2.40 16.65
CA HIS A 32 11.94 -1.29 17.24
C HIS A 32 10.42 -1.55 17.22
N PHE A 33 9.90 -2.32 16.25
CA PHE A 33 8.47 -2.67 16.13
C PHE A 33 7.52 -1.48 16.34
N ASN A 34 7.74 -0.41 15.58
CA ASN A 34 7.13 0.88 15.91
C ASN A 34 5.60 0.85 15.74
N VAL A 35 5.15 0.36 14.59
CA VAL A 35 3.76 -0.05 14.37
C VAL A 35 3.81 -1.49 13.89
N ILE A 36 3.04 -2.38 14.52
CA ILE A 36 2.93 -3.74 14.04
C ILE A 36 2.19 -3.73 12.72
N HIS A 37 2.81 -4.35 11.72
CA HIS A 37 2.32 -4.43 10.36
C HIS A 37 2.71 -5.80 9.79
N PRO A 38 2.18 -6.20 8.62
CA PRO A 38 2.36 -7.55 8.07
C PRO A 38 3.82 -7.97 7.91
N GLY A 39 4.71 -7.06 7.50
CA GLY A 39 6.16 -7.33 7.48
C GLY A 39 6.74 -7.80 8.83
N HIS A 40 6.37 -7.16 9.95
CA HIS A 40 6.77 -7.62 11.28
C HIS A 40 6.18 -8.99 11.63
N ILE A 41 4.92 -9.24 11.23
CA ILE A 41 4.26 -10.53 11.46
C ILE A 41 5.00 -11.65 10.72
N ARG A 42 5.31 -11.45 9.42
CA ARG A 42 6.10 -12.41 8.61
C ARG A 42 7.48 -12.68 9.22
N PHE A 43 8.17 -11.62 9.65
CA PHE A 43 9.46 -11.72 10.34
C PHE A 43 9.38 -12.54 11.63
N LEU A 44 8.42 -12.23 12.51
CA LEU A 44 8.26 -12.91 13.81
C LEU A 44 7.72 -14.35 13.65
N GLN A 45 6.88 -14.62 12.65
CA GLN A 45 6.43 -15.98 12.33
C GLN A 45 7.58 -16.85 11.81
N TYR A 46 8.43 -16.29 10.94
CA TYR A 46 9.66 -16.97 10.52
C TYR A 46 10.54 -17.30 11.72
N ALA A 47 10.77 -16.34 12.61
CA ALA A 47 11.55 -16.58 13.82
C ALA A 47 10.90 -17.65 14.72
N ARG A 48 9.58 -17.60 14.89
CA ARG A 48 8.83 -18.63 15.62
C ARG A 48 9.04 -20.02 15.03
N SER A 49 9.14 -20.17 13.71
CA SER A 49 9.32 -21.48 13.07
C SER A 49 10.65 -22.17 13.44
N LEU A 50 11.63 -21.39 13.92
CA LEU A 50 12.96 -21.88 14.27
C LEU A 50 13.03 -22.48 15.69
N GLY A 51 11.96 -22.35 16.49
CA GLY A 51 11.94 -22.93 17.83
C GLY A 51 10.61 -22.95 18.57
N LYS A 52 10.65 -23.32 19.85
CA LYS A 52 9.46 -23.59 20.67
C LYS A 52 8.97 -22.39 21.47
N LYS A 53 9.85 -21.43 21.77
CA LYS A 53 9.50 -20.20 22.50
C LYS A 53 10.09 -18.99 21.79
N LEU A 54 9.24 -18.05 21.36
CA LEU A 54 9.63 -16.79 20.76
C LEU A 54 9.59 -15.68 21.81
N LYS A 55 10.77 -15.15 22.13
CA LYS A 55 10.93 -13.95 22.94
C LYS A 55 11.33 -12.79 22.04
N VAL A 56 10.77 -11.61 22.26
CA VAL A 56 11.03 -10.44 21.42
C VAL A 56 11.59 -9.31 22.26
N ALA A 57 12.75 -8.79 21.89
CA ALA A 57 13.36 -7.60 22.46
C ALA A 57 12.96 -6.36 21.64
N VAL A 58 12.23 -5.45 22.29
CA VAL A 58 11.82 -4.16 21.75
C VAL A 58 12.85 -3.12 22.17
N LEU A 59 13.43 -2.41 21.20
CA LEU A 59 14.33 -1.29 21.41
C LEU A 59 13.67 -0.25 22.34
N GLY A 60 14.30 0.15 23.44
CA GLY A 60 13.77 1.18 24.33
C GLY A 60 13.97 2.60 23.82
N ASP A 61 13.19 3.54 24.36
CA ASP A 61 13.17 4.94 23.90
C ASP A 61 14.49 5.67 24.21
N GLN A 62 15.21 5.29 25.28
CA GLN A 62 16.50 5.90 25.63
C GLN A 62 17.61 5.55 24.63
N SER A 63 17.56 4.36 24.02
CA SER A 63 18.51 3.91 23.00
C SER A 63 18.26 4.54 21.62
N ILE A 64 17.13 5.22 21.43
CA ILE A 64 16.83 5.96 20.21
C ILE A 64 17.43 7.37 20.37
N PRO A 65 18.27 7.84 19.41
CA PRO A 65 18.80 9.19 19.45
C PRO A 65 17.68 10.23 19.55
N GLU A 66 17.87 11.26 20.37
CA GLU A 66 16.86 12.30 20.61
C GLU A 66 16.26 12.91 19.33
N PRO A 67 17.04 13.19 18.25
CA PRO A 67 16.49 13.69 16.99
C PRO A 67 15.57 12.70 16.25
N GLN A 68 15.58 11.42 16.64
CA GLN A 68 14.81 10.35 16.02
C GLN A 68 13.68 9.82 16.92
N ARG A 69 13.67 10.12 18.24
CA ARG A 69 12.65 9.62 19.17
C ARG A 69 11.24 10.01 18.77
N ASN A 70 11.08 11.21 18.24
CA ASN A 70 9.81 11.65 17.69
C ASN A 70 9.34 10.81 16.50
N LYS A 71 10.11 9.89 15.94
CA LYS A 71 9.64 8.99 14.87
C LYS A 71 9.02 7.69 15.41
N TYR A 72 8.99 7.50 16.73
CA TYR A 72 8.57 6.27 17.38
C TYR A 72 7.43 6.51 18.38
N PHE A 73 6.45 5.61 18.39
CA PHE A 73 5.52 5.43 19.49
C PHE A 73 6.27 5.07 20.76
N HIS A 74 5.66 5.35 21.91
CA HIS A 74 6.29 5.07 23.19
C HIS A 74 6.60 3.58 23.31
N GLN A 75 7.73 3.23 23.90
CA GLN A 75 8.22 1.84 23.97
C GLN A 75 7.19 0.83 24.53
N MET A 76 6.31 1.26 25.44
CA MET A 76 5.24 0.41 25.97
C MET A 76 4.14 0.14 24.95
N GLU A 77 3.76 1.13 24.14
CA GLU A 77 2.77 0.94 23.06
C GLU A 77 3.31 -0.04 22.00
N ARG A 78 4.60 0.10 21.67
CA ARG A 78 5.31 -0.80 20.75
C ARG A 78 5.35 -2.23 21.31
N ALA A 79 5.68 -2.37 22.60
CA ALA A 79 5.70 -3.66 23.27
C ALA A 79 4.33 -4.32 23.38
N GLU A 80 3.28 -3.54 23.64
CA GLU A 80 1.88 -4.00 23.64
C GLU A 80 1.46 -4.54 22.28
N GLY A 81 1.83 -3.86 21.19
CA GLY A 81 1.59 -4.35 19.83
C GLY A 81 2.28 -5.70 19.56
N VAL A 82 3.53 -5.87 20.00
CA VAL A 82 4.21 -7.17 19.87
C VAL A 82 3.55 -8.24 20.74
N ALA A 83 3.18 -7.89 21.99
CA ALA A 83 2.60 -8.82 22.96
C ALA A 83 1.18 -9.27 22.58
N SER A 84 0.47 -8.52 21.74
CA SER A 84 -0.85 -8.93 21.24
C SER A 84 -0.77 -10.13 20.30
N LEU A 85 0.38 -10.41 19.69
CA LEU A 85 0.58 -11.57 18.81
C LEU A 85 0.53 -12.87 19.61
N HIS A 86 -0.38 -13.78 19.24
CA HIS A 86 -0.62 -15.00 20.01
C HIS A 86 0.59 -15.95 20.04
N PHE A 87 1.45 -15.91 19.02
CA PHE A 87 2.64 -16.76 18.88
C PHE A 87 3.91 -16.13 19.48
N VAL A 88 3.81 -14.94 20.08
CA VAL A 88 4.87 -14.34 20.89
C VAL A 88 4.67 -14.73 22.35
N ASP A 89 5.67 -15.38 22.94
CA ASP A 89 5.61 -15.87 24.32
C ASP A 89 5.95 -14.78 25.34
N LEU A 90 6.93 -13.92 25.03
CA LEU A 90 7.41 -12.89 25.95
C LEU A 90 8.02 -11.70 25.21
N VAL A 91 7.84 -10.50 25.75
CA VAL A 91 8.36 -9.24 25.20
C VAL A 91 9.23 -8.55 26.25
N TYR A 92 10.47 -8.23 25.87
CA TYR A 92 11.41 -7.46 26.69
C TYR A 92 11.53 -6.04 26.15
N VAL A 93 11.38 -5.03 27.01
CA VAL A 93 11.65 -3.63 26.64
C VAL A 93 13.05 -3.26 27.10
N LEU A 94 13.94 -2.99 26.14
CA LEU A 94 15.36 -2.69 26.38
C LEU A 94 15.58 -1.20 26.66
N ASP A 95 15.29 -0.74 27.87
CA ASP A 95 15.42 0.69 28.20
C ASP A 95 16.89 1.10 28.44
N LYS A 96 17.60 0.39 29.34
CA LYS A 96 19.02 0.66 29.67
C LYS A 96 19.96 -0.52 29.46
N ILE A 97 19.40 -1.68 29.12
CA ILE A 97 20.15 -2.90 28.88
C ILE A 97 20.46 -3.03 27.39
N SER A 98 21.68 -3.43 27.04
CA SER A 98 22.04 -3.70 25.65
C SER A 98 21.42 -5.02 25.17
N LEU A 99 21.31 -5.17 23.85
CA LEU A 99 20.93 -6.47 23.27
C LEU A 99 21.96 -7.56 23.60
N GLU A 100 23.24 -7.20 23.72
CA GLU A 100 24.31 -8.10 24.16
C GLU A 100 24.04 -8.65 25.57
N ASP A 101 23.81 -7.77 26.55
CA ASP A 101 23.57 -8.14 27.94
C ASP A 101 22.35 -9.05 28.08
N LEU A 102 21.28 -8.75 27.33
CA LEU A 102 20.09 -9.60 27.27
C LEU A 102 20.45 -10.97 26.68
N SER A 103 21.20 -10.99 25.57
CA SER A 103 21.60 -12.21 24.87
C SER A 103 22.45 -13.13 25.76
N ILE A 104 23.39 -12.57 26.54
CA ILE A 104 24.23 -13.31 27.49
C ILE A 104 23.40 -13.98 28.60
N ARG A 105 22.32 -13.33 29.04
CA ARG A 105 21.46 -13.81 30.14
C ARG A 105 20.43 -14.83 29.69
N ILE A 106 19.80 -14.59 28.55
CA ILE A 106 18.77 -15.49 28.01
C ILE A 106 19.41 -16.71 27.36
N ARG A 107 20.60 -16.54 26.76
CA ARG A 107 21.29 -17.56 25.96
C ARG A 107 20.34 -18.23 24.95
N PRO A 108 19.73 -17.45 24.03
CA PRO A 108 18.81 -18.03 23.05
C PRO A 108 19.58 -18.99 22.14
N SER A 109 18.92 -20.08 21.72
CA SER A 109 19.49 -21.01 20.73
C SER A 109 19.64 -20.35 19.36
N VAL A 110 18.77 -19.39 19.06
CA VAL A 110 18.83 -18.58 17.84
C VAL A 110 18.53 -17.13 18.15
N LEU A 111 19.37 -16.22 17.69
CA LEU A 111 19.09 -14.79 17.58
C LEU A 111 18.68 -14.48 16.14
N VAL A 112 17.47 -13.95 15.95
CA VAL A 112 16.94 -13.57 14.63
C VAL A 112 16.90 -12.05 14.55
N LEU A 113 17.56 -11.50 13.54
CA LEU A 113 17.68 -10.08 13.27
C LEU A 113 17.07 -9.76 11.89
N GLY A 114 16.58 -8.53 11.72
CA GLY A 114 16.15 -8.03 10.40
C GLY A 114 17.30 -8.12 9.38
N LYS A 115 16.97 -8.43 8.12
CA LYS A 115 17.96 -8.60 7.04
C LYS A 115 18.82 -7.34 6.83
N GLU A 116 18.21 -6.18 7.05
CA GLU A 116 18.85 -4.87 6.99
C GLU A 116 20.02 -4.69 7.98
N PHE A 117 20.13 -5.55 9.00
CA PHE A 117 21.23 -5.54 9.97
C PHE A 117 22.44 -6.37 9.58
N GLU A 118 22.35 -7.23 8.55
CA GLU A 118 23.42 -8.20 8.21
C GLU A 118 24.75 -7.51 7.87
N ASN A 119 24.68 -6.40 7.15
CA ASN A 119 25.85 -5.60 6.76
C ASN A 119 25.93 -4.28 7.55
N SER A 120 25.26 -4.19 8.71
CA SER A 120 25.21 -2.96 9.48
C SER A 120 26.48 -2.74 10.31
N ASP A 121 26.94 -1.50 10.37
CA ASP A 121 28.06 -1.09 11.24
C ASP A 121 27.66 -0.79 12.68
N ARG A 122 26.41 -1.06 13.03
CA ARG A 122 25.88 -0.87 14.39
C ARG A 122 26.60 -1.74 15.41
N GLN A 123 27.28 -1.07 16.34
CA GLN A 123 28.07 -1.71 17.38
C GLN A 123 27.23 -2.61 18.30
N ASP A 124 26.01 -2.18 18.66
CA ASP A 124 25.10 -2.95 19.52
C ASP A 124 24.67 -4.28 18.90
N ILE A 125 24.55 -4.32 17.57
CA ILE A 125 24.27 -5.56 16.83
C ILE A 125 25.51 -6.45 16.80
N LYS A 126 26.69 -5.92 16.46
CA LYS A 126 27.94 -6.68 16.38
C LYS A 126 28.31 -7.33 17.72
N GLU A 127 28.10 -6.61 18.82
CA GLU A 127 28.30 -7.10 20.19
C GLU A 127 27.35 -8.26 20.52
N ALA A 128 26.05 -8.10 20.23
CA ALA A 128 25.07 -9.16 20.44
C ALA A 128 25.36 -10.42 19.60
N VAL A 129 25.71 -10.26 18.32
CA VAL A 129 26.12 -11.37 17.44
C VAL A 129 27.31 -12.12 18.02
N SER A 130 28.36 -11.39 18.41
CA SER A 130 29.56 -11.95 19.02
C SER A 130 29.24 -12.71 20.31
N ALA A 131 28.32 -12.19 21.14
CA ALA A 131 27.90 -12.86 22.36
C ALA A 131 27.16 -14.18 22.12
N ILE A 132 26.31 -14.25 21.09
CA ILE A 132 25.59 -15.48 20.71
C ILE A 132 26.57 -16.54 20.17
N GLU A 133 27.49 -16.13 19.31
CA GLU A 133 28.50 -17.03 18.71
C GLU A 133 29.43 -17.63 19.77
N ARG A 134 29.81 -16.88 20.81
CA ARG A 134 30.65 -17.35 21.93
C ARG A 134 30.06 -18.54 22.70
N TYR A 135 28.74 -18.72 22.68
CA TYR A 135 28.07 -19.85 23.35
C TYR A 135 27.46 -20.85 22.35
N ASN A 136 27.94 -20.87 21.10
CA ASN A 136 27.49 -21.74 20.02
C ASN A 136 26.01 -21.57 19.63
N GLY A 137 25.41 -20.40 19.90
CA GLY A 137 24.09 -20.07 19.38
C GLY A 137 24.15 -19.70 17.89
N LYS A 138 23.01 -19.80 17.20
CA LYS A 138 22.90 -19.44 15.78
C LYS A 138 22.41 -18.00 15.62
N VAL A 139 22.99 -17.25 14.69
CA VAL A 139 22.45 -15.95 14.27
C VAL A 139 21.84 -16.09 12.87
N ILE A 140 20.65 -15.55 12.66
CA ILE A 140 19.95 -15.53 11.37
C ILE A 140 19.48 -14.11 11.06
N PHE A 141 19.78 -13.64 9.85
CA PHE A 141 19.27 -12.39 9.30
C PHE A 141 18.15 -12.68 8.30
N HIS A 142 16.95 -12.15 8.52
CA HIS A 142 15.78 -12.45 7.69
C HIS A 142 14.73 -11.33 7.76
N ALA A 143 13.94 -11.11 6.71
CA ALA A 143 12.84 -10.13 6.69
C ALA A 143 11.44 -10.74 6.79
N GLY A 144 11.35 -12.07 6.83
CA GLY A 144 10.10 -12.83 6.65
C GLY A 144 9.88 -13.21 5.18
N GLU A 145 9.14 -14.30 4.94
CA GLU A 145 8.79 -14.68 3.55
C GLU A 145 7.67 -13.78 3.03
N VAL A 146 7.83 -13.24 1.82
CA VAL A 146 6.80 -12.42 1.18
C VAL A 146 5.76 -13.33 0.55
N HIS A 147 4.62 -13.48 1.22
CA HIS A 147 3.44 -14.11 0.66
C HIS A 147 2.45 -13.04 0.18
N TYR A 148 1.91 -13.22 -1.03
CA TYR A 148 0.94 -12.29 -1.64
C TYR A 148 -0.51 -12.75 -1.48
N ALA A 149 -0.73 -13.92 -0.90
CA ALA A 149 -2.04 -14.49 -0.60
C ALA A 149 -2.14 -14.78 0.89
N SER A 150 -3.26 -14.41 1.51
CA SER A 150 -3.54 -14.69 2.92
C SER A 150 -4.18 -16.08 3.06
N ALA A 151 -3.76 -16.81 4.09
CA ALA A 151 -4.36 -18.08 4.51
C ALA A 151 -5.33 -17.92 5.70
N ASP A 152 -5.65 -16.67 6.09
CA ASP A 152 -6.41 -16.39 7.32
C ASP A 152 -7.81 -17.03 7.32
N LEU A 153 -8.42 -17.18 6.13
CA LEU A 153 -9.71 -17.83 5.95
C LEU A 153 -9.71 -19.32 6.34
N LEU A 154 -8.54 -19.95 6.50
CA LEU A 154 -8.42 -21.34 6.95
C LEU A 154 -8.49 -21.47 8.49
N HIS A 155 -8.37 -20.36 9.22
CA HIS A 155 -8.12 -20.38 10.67
C HIS A 155 -9.19 -19.65 11.50
N GLY A 156 -10.17 -18.98 10.87
CA GLY A 156 -11.25 -18.27 11.57
C GLY A 156 -12.51 -18.11 10.71
N SER A 157 -13.62 -17.69 11.33
CA SER A 157 -14.82 -17.33 10.56
C SER A 157 -14.64 -15.96 9.89
N GLN A 158 -15.34 -15.74 8.78
CA GLN A 158 -15.30 -14.47 8.06
C GLN A 158 -15.64 -13.27 8.97
N GLN A 159 -16.65 -13.44 9.84
CA GLN A 159 -17.11 -12.39 10.76
C GLN A 159 -16.09 -12.06 11.84
N ASP A 160 -15.38 -13.07 12.35
CA ASP A 160 -14.33 -12.86 13.35
C ASP A 160 -13.17 -12.05 12.76
N LEU A 161 -12.75 -12.41 11.55
CA LEU A 161 -11.67 -11.72 10.84
C LEU A 161 -12.04 -10.26 10.53
N GLU A 162 -13.26 -10.00 10.05
CA GLU A 162 -13.72 -8.63 9.78
C GLU A 162 -13.83 -7.80 11.07
N SER A 163 -14.28 -8.41 12.16
CA SER A 163 -14.34 -7.76 13.47
C SER A 163 -12.96 -7.39 14.00
N GLU A 164 -11.98 -8.30 13.86
CA GLU A 164 -10.59 -8.04 14.22
C GLU A 164 -9.98 -6.91 13.38
N ARG A 165 -10.18 -6.94 12.06
CA ARG A 165 -9.66 -5.90 11.16
C ARG A 165 -10.32 -4.55 11.41
N LYS A 166 -11.64 -4.51 11.66
CA LYS A 166 -12.34 -3.30 12.10
C LYS A 166 -11.76 -2.77 13.42
N HIS A 167 -11.48 -3.66 14.38
CA HIS A 167 -10.86 -3.27 15.65
C HIS A 167 -9.47 -2.64 15.45
N LEU A 168 -8.59 -3.28 14.66
CA LEU A 168 -7.26 -2.76 14.34
C LEU A 168 -7.33 -1.40 13.63
N PHE A 169 -8.28 -1.24 12.71
CA PHE A 169 -8.54 0.03 12.03
C PHE A 169 -8.98 1.14 13.00
N LEU A 170 -9.91 0.86 13.91
CA LEU A 170 -10.35 1.84 14.91
C LEU A 170 -9.22 2.19 15.90
N GLN A 171 -8.37 1.23 16.24
CA GLN A 171 -7.16 1.51 17.02
C GLN A 171 -6.19 2.43 16.28
N ALA A 172 -5.99 2.23 14.97
CA ALA A 172 -5.18 3.12 14.14
C ALA A 172 -5.76 4.55 14.14
N CYS A 173 -7.08 4.71 13.99
CA CYS A 173 -7.74 6.01 14.09
C CYS A 173 -7.48 6.68 15.45
N LYS A 174 -7.59 5.91 16.55
CA LYS A 174 -7.34 6.39 17.91
C LYS A 174 -5.89 6.81 18.13
N ARG A 175 -4.91 6.02 17.67
CA ARG A 175 -3.47 6.37 17.74
C ARG A 175 -3.15 7.66 17.01
N GLN A 176 -3.81 7.89 15.87
CA GLN A 176 -3.63 9.12 15.10
C GLN A 176 -4.43 10.31 15.65
N GLY A 177 -5.27 10.11 16.67
CA GLY A 177 -6.12 11.14 17.26
C GLY A 177 -7.19 11.65 16.29
N ILE A 178 -7.69 10.79 15.40
CA ILE A 178 -8.65 11.16 14.36
C ILE A 178 -10.02 10.59 14.69
N GLU A 179 -11.00 11.48 14.87
CA GLU A 179 -12.40 11.12 15.04
C GLU A 179 -13.13 10.96 13.70
N LEU A 180 -14.09 10.05 13.63
CA LEU A 180 -14.87 9.80 12.41
C LEU A 180 -15.71 11.02 12.00
N SER A 181 -16.18 11.82 12.97
CA SER A 181 -16.87 13.10 12.74
C SER A 181 -16.04 14.06 11.89
N LYS A 182 -14.72 14.12 12.12
CA LYS A 182 -13.78 14.95 11.37
C LYS A 182 -13.67 14.48 9.91
N LEU A 183 -13.69 13.17 9.67
CA LEU A 183 -13.63 12.60 8.33
C LEU A 183 -14.85 12.96 7.50
N LEU A 184 -16.04 12.88 8.10
CA LEU A 184 -17.29 13.29 7.46
C LEU A 184 -17.27 14.77 7.07
N ASN A 185 -16.72 15.63 7.92
CA ASN A 185 -16.53 17.05 7.60
C ASN A 185 -15.53 17.28 6.46
N GLN A 186 -14.53 16.40 6.29
CA GLN A 186 -13.61 16.49 5.14
C GLN A 186 -14.28 16.03 3.84
N ILE A 187 -15.08 14.96 3.87
CA ILE A 187 -15.83 14.49 2.69
C ILE A 187 -16.79 15.58 2.19
N GLY A 188 -17.42 16.32 3.11
CA GLY A 188 -18.26 17.46 2.76
C GLY A 188 -17.55 18.63 2.03
N LYS A 189 -16.21 18.60 1.92
CA LYS A 189 -15.42 19.63 1.20
C LYS A 189 -14.91 19.15 -0.16
N PHE A 190 -15.17 17.91 -0.57
CA PHE A 190 -14.64 17.35 -1.82
C PHE A 190 -15.06 18.15 -3.06
N SER A 191 -16.24 18.76 -3.02
CA SER A 191 -16.77 19.63 -4.08
C SER A 191 -16.00 20.93 -4.27
N ASN A 192 -15.12 21.31 -3.33
CA ASN A 192 -14.33 22.54 -3.42
C ASN A 192 -12.99 22.32 -4.13
N SER A 193 -12.66 21.08 -4.49
CA SER A 193 -11.39 20.73 -5.10
C SER A 193 -11.55 20.44 -6.59
N LYS A 194 -10.47 20.66 -7.33
CA LYS A 194 -10.34 20.36 -8.76
C LYS A 194 -9.10 19.53 -9.02
N ILE A 195 -9.26 18.37 -9.64
CA ILE A 195 -8.18 17.41 -9.92
C ILE A 195 -8.06 17.14 -11.42
N LEU A 196 -6.81 17.13 -11.91
CA LEU A 196 -6.47 16.69 -13.26
C LEU A 196 -5.92 15.26 -13.20
N VAL A 197 -6.61 14.31 -13.81
CA VAL A 197 -6.15 12.92 -13.92
C VAL A 197 -5.47 12.70 -15.26
N ILE A 198 -4.25 12.16 -15.21
CA ILE A 198 -3.40 11.87 -16.37
C ILE A 198 -2.96 10.40 -16.30
N GLY A 199 -3.03 9.70 -17.42
CA GLY A 199 -2.45 8.36 -17.47
C GLY A 199 -2.95 7.53 -18.63
N ASP A 200 -2.65 6.24 -18.59
CA ASP A 200 -3.06 5.33 -19.64
C ASP A 200 -4.55 4.99 -19.53
N THR A 201 -5.29 5.09 -20.63
CA THR A 201 -6.67 4.63 -20.73
C THR A 201 -6.73 3.14 -21.06
N ILE A 202 -7.66 2.41 -20.44
CA ILE A 202 -7.94 1.01 -20.76
C ILE A 202 -9.45 0.84 -20.97
N VAL A 203 -9.86 0.06 -21.95
CA VAL A 203 -11.23 -0.46 -22.04
C VAL A 203 -11.21 -1.92 -21.58
N ASP A 204 -11.91 -2.20 -20.49
CA ASP A 204 -12.03 -3.53 -19.91
C ASP A 204 -13.37 -4.15 -20.35
N GLN A 205 -13.31 -5.26 -21.07
CA GLN A 205 -14.47 -6.03 -21.49
C GLN A 205 -14.58 -7.32 -20.67
N TYR A 206 -15.76 -7.58 -20.11
CA TYR A 206 -16.08 -8.80 -19.39
C TYR A 206 -17.06 -9.61 -20.25
N VAL A 207 -16.68 -10.85 -20.55
CA VAL A 207 -17.48 -11.77 -21.35
C VAL A 207 -17.92 -12.92 -20.44
N ALA A 208 -19.19 -12.91 -20.07
CA ALA A 208 -19.81 -13.98 -19.30
C ALA A 208 -20.02 -15.19 -20.22
N CYS A 209 -19.64 -16.36 -19.73
CA CYS A 209 -19.66 -17.60 -20.50
C CYS A 209 -20.29 -18.75 -19.73
N ASP A 210 -20.88 -19.69 -20.46
CA ASP A 210 -21.16 -21.04 -19.98
C ASP A 210 -19.97 -21.95 -20.30
N ALA A 211 -19.55 -22.78 -19.33
CA ALA A 211 -18.61 -23.87 -19.58
C ALA A 211 -19.32 -25.05 -20.26
N ILE A 212 -18.94 -25.36 -21.50
CA ILE A 212 -19.50 -26.52 -22.23
C ILE A 212 -18.77 -27.81 -21.82
N GLY A 213 -17.45 -27.73 -21.64
CA GLY A 213 -16.60 -28.87 -21.28
C GLY A 213 -15.24 -28.82 -21.95
N MET A 214 -14.52 -29.94 -21.96
CA MET A 214 -13.24 -30.06 -22.64
C MET A 214 -13.43 -30.33 -24.13
N SER A 215 -12.58 -29.76 -24.98
CA SER A 215 -12.55 -30.06 -26.40
C SER A 215 -12.10 -31.51 -26.65
N ALA A 216 -12.68 -32.14 -27.67
CA ALA A 216 -12.26 -33.46 -28.15
C ALA A 216 -11.00 -33.37 -29.05
N GLU A 217 -10.67 -32.18 -29.55
CA GLU A 217 -9.56 -31.95 -30.51
C GLU A 217 -8.25 -31.59 -29.80
N ALA A 218 -8.33 -30.91 -28.66
CA ALA A 218 -7.19 -30.43 -27.88
C ALA A 218 -7.58 -30.33 -26.40
N PRO A 219 -6.62 -30.36 -25.45
CA PRO A 219 -6.89 -30.22 -24.02
C PRO A 219 -7.20 -28.76 -23.65
N VAL A 220 -8.27 -28.21 -24.23
CA VAL A 220 -8.72 -26.83 -24.04
C VAL A 220 -10.16 -26.80 -23.56
N LEU A 221 -10.48 -25.82 -22.72
CA LEU A 221 -11.84 -25.57 -22.25
C LEU A 221 -12.66 -24.89 -23.36
N VAL A 222 -13.82 -25.46 -23.67
CA VAL A 222 -14.80 -24.89 -24.60
C VAL A 222 -15.86 -24.14 -23.81
N VAL A 223 -16.09 -22.89 -24.19
CA VAL A 223 -17.05 -21.99 -23.57
C VAL A 223 -17.98 -21.39 -24.61
N ARG A 224 -19.21 -21.04 -24.19
CA ARG A 224 -20.17 -20.28 -25.00
C ARG A 224 -20.35 -18.89 -24.39
N GLU A 225 -20.12 -17.85 -25.16
CA GLU A 225 -20.40 -16.47 -24.75
C GLU A 225 -21.91 -16.27 -24.54
N LEU A 226 -22.26 -15.59 -23.45
CA LEU A 226 -23.65 -15.29 -23.07
C LEU A 226 -23.93 -13.80 -23.20
N GLU A 227 -23.09 -12.99 -22.54
CA GLU A 227 -23.24 -11.55 -22.44
C GLU A 227 -21.87 -10.90 -22.34
N THR A 228 -21.78 -9.69 -22.89
CA THR A 228 -20.57 -8.87 -22.86
C THR A 228 -20.88 -7.52 -22.25
N LYS A 229 -20.02 -7.06 -21.34
CA LYS A 229 -20.10 -5.74 -20.71
C LYS A 229 -18.76 -5.04 -20.73
N GLU A 230 -18.77 -3.77 -21.12
CA GLU A 230 -17.57 -2.94 -21.25
C GLU A 230 -17.51 -1.88 -20.15
N PHE A 231 -16.29 -1.60 -19.70
CA PHE A 231 -16.00 -0.66 -18.64
C PHE A 231 -14.80 0.19 -19.03
N VAL A 232 -14.82 1.46 -18.62
CA VAL A 232 -13.62 2.29 -18.65
C VAL A 232 -12.73 1.89 -17.47
N GLY A 233 -11.47 1.61 -17.76
CA GLY A 233 -10.42 1.25 -16.83
C GLY A 233 -9.18 2.15 -16.99
N GLY A 234 -8.09 1.76 -16.35
CA GLY A 234 -6.87 2.56 -16.37
C GLY A 234 -7.03 3.88 -15.60
N ALA A 235 -6.39 4.94 -16.05
CA ALA A 235 -6.56 6.27 -15.47
C ALA A 235 -8.00 6.82 -15.60
N GLY A 236 -8.77 6.34 -16.58
CA GLY A 236 -10.16 6.78 -16.79
C GLY A 236 -11.10 6.41 -15.64
N VAL A 237 -10.93 5.23 -15.04
CA VAL A 237 -11.76 4.84 -13.88
C VAL A 237 -11.37 5.58 -12.61
N VAL A 238 -10.10 5.97 -12.49
CA VAL A 238 -9.63 6.80 -11.39
C VAL A 238 -10.26 8.19 -11.48
N ALA A 239 -10.35 8.77 -12.68
CA ALA A 239 -11.11 10.00 -12.93
C ALA A 239 -12.61 9.86 -12.58
N ALA A 240 -13.19 8.70 -12.90
CA ALA A 240 -14.58 8.39 -12.53
C ALA A 240 -14.80 8.31 -11.01
N HIS A 241 -13.87 7.72 -10.25
CA HIS A 241 -13.91 7.74 -8.78
C HIS A 241 -13.78 9.16 -8.23
N VAL A 242 -12.83 9.97 -8.72
CA VAL A 242 -12.68 11.38 -8.32
C VAL A 242 -13.99 12.15 -8.53
N LYS A 243 -14.63 12.00 -9.70
CA LYS A 243 -15.90 12.67 -9.98
C LYS A 243 -17.05 12.16 -9.11
N ALA A 244 -17.14 10.85 -8.87
CA ALA A 244 -18.16 10.26 -8.01
C ALA A 244 -18.05 10.70 -6.54
N LEU A 245 -16.84 11.03 -6.08
CA LEU A 245 -16.59 11.64 -4.77
C LEU A 245 -17.05 13.11 -4.69
N GLY A 246 -17.47 13.72 -5.81
CA GLY A 246 -18.01 15.08 -5.86
C GLY A 246 -17.01 16.15 -6.28
N THR A 247 -15.77 15.78 -6.56
CA THR A 247 -14.69 16.69 -6.98
C THR A 247 -14.75 16.98 -8.47
N ASP A 248 -14.41 18.21 -8.87
CA ASP A 248 -14.30 18.54 -10.28
C ASP A 248 -13.10 17.85 -10.92
N CYS A 249 -13.34 17.14 -12.00
CA CYS A 249 -12.36 16.26 -12.61
C CYS A 249 -12.21 16.56 -14.10
N THR A 250 -10.97 16.76 -14.52
CA THR A 250 -10.57 16.74 -15.93
C THR A 250 -9.69 15.52 -16.18
N PHE A 251 -9.90 14.82 -17.29
CA PHE A 251 -9.15 13.64 -17.68
C PHE A 251 -8.36 13.90 -18.96
N LEU A 252 -7.04 13.67 -18.94
CA LEU A 252 -6.15 13.86 -20.09
C LEU A 252 -5.35 12.58 -20.38
N SER A 253 -5.49 12.05 -21.60
CA SER A 253 -4.82 10.81 -22.04
C SER A 253 -4.52 10.84 -23.53
N VAL A 254 -3.64 9.94 -23.96
CA VAL A 254 -3.50 9.54 -25.38
C VAL A 254 -4.29 8.25 -25.59
N VAL A 255 -4.99 8.14 -26.72
CA VAL A 255 -5.82 6.99 -27.13
C VAL A 255 -5.58 6.67 -28.60
N GLY A 256 -6.05 5.52 -29.07
CA GLY A 256 -6.09 5.23 -30.51
C GLY A 256 -7.16 6.06 -31.22
N GLU A 257 -7.10 6.08 -32.55
CA GLU A 257 -8.17 6.64 -33.40
C GLU A 257 -9.19 5.54 -33.74
N ASP A 258 -9.93 5.06 -32.73
CA ASP A 258 -10.84 3.92 -32.83
C ASP A 258 -12.13 4.08 -32.00
N GLU A 259 -13.06 3.14 -32.16
CA GLU A 259 -14.35 3.17 -31.45
C GLU A 259 -14.21 3.03 -29.92
N ASN A 260 -13.13 2.40 -29.45
CA ASN A 260 -12.84 2.29 -28.03
C ASN A 260 -12.53 3.67 -27.43
N ALA A 261 -11.84 4.55 -28.16
CA ALA A 261 -11.64 5.94 -27.74
C ALA A 261 -12.97 6.71 -27.64
N ASN A 262 -13.88 6.50 -28.59
CA ASN A 262 -15.22 7.10 -28.56
C ASN A 262 -16.03 6.62 -27.36
N LEU A 263 -15.97 5.32 -27.05
CA LEU A 263 -16.62 4.72 -25.89
C LEU A 263 -16.11 5.34 -24.58
N VAL A 264 -14.79 5.45 -24.42
CA VAL A 264 -14.19 6.07 -23.24
C VAL A 264 -14.66 7.51 -23.08
N LYS A 265 -14.55 8.30 -24.16
CA LYS A 265 -14.93 9.70 -24.14
C LYS A 265 -16.39 9.88 -23.72
N LYS A 266 -17.30 9.19 -24.41
CA LYS A 266 -18.74 9.25 -24.13
C LYS A 266 -19.06 8.84 -22.68
N ASN A 267 -18.51 7.71 -22.22
CA ASN A 267 -18.80 7.18 -20.90
C ASN A 267 -18.33 8.12 -19.76
N LEU A 268 -17.18 8.77 -19.91
CA LEU A 268 -16.66 9.72 -18.93
C LEU A 268 -17.40 11.07 -18.99
N GLU A 269 -17.73 11.57 -20.19
CA GLU A 269 -18.52 12.80 -20.36
C GLU A 269 -19.95 12.65 -19.78
N GLU A 270 -20.58 11.48 -19.93
CA GLU A 270 -21.88 11.15 -19.32
C GLU A 270 -21.85 11.18 -17.78
N GLN A 271 -20.68 11.01 -17.18
CA GLN A 271 -20.45 11.13 -15.74
C GLN A 271 -20.09 12.57 -15.32
N GLY A 272 -20.07 13.52 -16.25
CA GLY A 272 -19.74 14.92 -16.00
C GLY A 272 -18.25 15.22 -15.83
N ILE A 273 -17.39 14.38 -16.40
CA ILE A 273 -15.93 14.59 -16.44
C ILE A 273 -15.58 15.40 -17.68
N ASP A 274 -14.68 16.37 -17.55
CA ASP A 274 -14.12 17.08 -18.71
C ASP A 274 -13.03 16.21 -19.37
N VAL A 275 -13.28 15.74 -20.59
CA VAL A 275 -12.45 14.72 -21.24
C VAL A 275 -11.60 15.32 -22.36
N GLN A 276 -10.27 15.24 -22.18
CA GLN A 276 -9.26 15.79 -23.06
C GLN A 276 -8.40 14.68 -23.67
N LEU A 277 -8.88 14.04 -24.74
CA LEU A 277 -8.12 12.99 -25.43
C LEU A 277 -7.26 13.53 -26.57
N ILE A 278 -6.16 12.84 -26.85
CA ILE A 278 -5.29 13.02 -28.02
C ILE A 278 -5.21 11.69 -28.76
N GLY A 279 -5.50 11.69 -30.06
CA GLY A 279 -5.45 10.49 -30.90
C GLY A 279 -4.03 10.16 -31.37
N ASP A 280 -3.67 8.88 -31.35
CA ASP A 280 -2.45 8.33 -31.92
C ASP A 280 -2.80 7.15 -32.84
N SER A 281 -2.82 7.41 -34.16
CA SER A 281 -3.12 6.40 -35.19
C SER A 281 -2.12 5.25 -35.27
N SER A 282 -0.97 5.34 -34.60
CA SER A 282 0.03 4.26 -34.59
C SER A 282 -0.31 3.13 -33.61
N ARG A 283 -1.23 3.36 -32.65
CA ARG A 283 -1.66 2.38 -31.64
C ARG A 283 -3.18 2.25 -31.55
N PRO A 284 -3.71 1.06 -31.21
CA PRO A 284 -5.10 0.95 -30.76
C PRO A 284 -5.23 1.52 -29.34
N THR A 285 -6.42 1.96 -28.96
CA THR A 285 -6.78 2.17 -27.56
C THR A 285 -6.63 0.85 -26.80
N THR A 286 -5.93 0.87 -25.67
CA THR A 286 -5.64 -0.33 -24.88
C THR A 286 -6.93 -1.04 -24.49
N PHE A 287 -7.05 -2.32 -24.84
CA PHE A 287 -8.26 -3.09 -24.65
C PHE A 287 -7.97 -4.45 -24.01
N LYS A 288 -8.72 -4.82 -22.98
CA LYS A 288 -8.53 -6.06 -22.22
C LYS A 288 -9.85 -6.82 -22.08
N ILE A 289 -9.90 -8.04 -22.59
CA ILE A 289 -11.05 -8.93 -22.50
C ILE A 289 -10.82 -9.97 -21.42
N ARG A 290 -11.78 -10.14 -20.50
CA ARG A 290 -11.79 -11.17 -19.46
C ARG A 290 -12.95 -12.13 -19.71
N TYR A 291 -12.64 -13.38 -19.97
CA TYR A 291 -13.62 -14.45 -20.10
C TYR A 291 -13.90 -15.05 -18.73
N MET A 292 -15.17 -15.11 -18.34
CA MET A 292 -15.58 -15.59 -17.02
C MET A 292 -16.65 -16.67 -17.12
N VAL A 293 -16.60 -17.66 -16.23
CA VAL A 293 -17.69 -18.60 -15.97
C VAL A 293 -18.11 -18.40 -14.52
N GLU A 294 -19.39 -18.09 -14.31
CA GLU A 294 -19.90 -17.60 -13.03
C GLU A 294 -19.03 -16.42 -12.53
N ASN A 295 -18.44 -16.53 -11.34
CA ASN A 295 -17.55 -15.51 -10.76
C ASN A 295 -16.06 -15.79 -10.97
N GLN A 296 -15.70 -16.78 -11.79
CA GLN A 296 -14.30 -17.18 -12.01
C GLN A 296 -13.77 -16.70 -13.36
N LYS A 297 -12.63 -16.02 -13.34
CA LYS A 297 -11.90 -15.55 -14.53
C LYS A 297 -11.11 -16.72 -15.13
N LEU A 298 -11.42 -17.12 -16.36
CA LEU A 298 -10.76 -18.22 -17.06
C LEU A 298 -9.44 -17.79 -17.68
N PHE A 299 -9.49 -16.78 -18.54
CA PHE A 299 -8.33 -16.21 -19.21
C PHE A 299 -8.60 -14.77 -19.62
N ARG A 300 -7.53 -14.06 -19.97
CA ARG A 300 -7.58 -12.66 -20.40
C ARG A 300 -6.83 -12.49 -21.71
N VAL A 301 -7.42 -11.74 -22.63
CA VAL A 301 -6.78 -11.35 -23.90
C VAL A 301 -6.55 -9.84 -23.89
N SER A 302 -5.32 -9.42 -24.14
CA SER A 302 -4.95 -8.00 -24.22
C SER A 302 -4.66 -7.62 -25.66
N ARG A 303 -5.31 -6.56 -26.15
CA ARG A 303 -5.00 -5.90 -27.44
C ARG A 303 -4.32 -4.58 -27.13
N LEU A 304 -3.02 -4.51 -27.36
CA LEU A 304 -2.19 -3.35 -27.02
C LEU A 304 -0.95 -3.28 -27.89
N LYS A 305 -0.33 -2.10 -27.93
CA LYS A 305 1.02 -1.88 -28.47
C LYS A 305 1.88 -1.20 -27.41
N GLU A 306 3.08 -1.74 -27.21
CA GLU A 306 4.01 -1.27 -26.18
C GLU A 306 5.14 -0.47 -26.84
N HIS A 307 4.82 0.74 -27.29
CA HIS A 307 5.84 1.69 -27.74
C HIS A 307 5.58 3.09 -27.15
N SER A 308 6.66 3.83 -26.95
CA SER A 308 6.61 5.22 -26.49
C SER A 308 5.80 6.10 -27.46
N LEU A 309 5.33 7.24 -26.96
CA LEU A 309 4.74 8.27 -27.80
C LEU A 309 5.77 8.82 -28.79
N SER A 310 5.31 9.20 -29.99
CA SER A 310 6.15 9.98 -30.90
C SER A 310 6.35 11.39 -30.34
N LYS A 311 7.46 12.03 -30.71
CA LYS A 311 7.75 13.42 -30.29
C LYS A 311 6.60 14.37 -30.62
N MET A 312 5.94 14.20 -31.77
CA MET A 312 4.81 15.02 -32.19
C MET A 312 3.62 14.89 -31.24
N ILE A 313 3.27 13.67 -30.81
CA ILE A 313 2.16 13.44 -29.88
C ILE A 313 2.54 13.94 -28.47
N GLU A 314 3.79 13.76 -28.04
CA GLU A 314 4.27 14.36 -26.79
C GLU A 314 4.17 15.89 -26.82
N ASP A 315 4.55 16.54 -27.93
CA ASP A 315 4.47 18.00 -28.09
C ASP A 315 3.02 18.48 -27.96
N GLN A 316 2.08 17.79 -28.62
CA GLN A 316 0.64 18.08 -28.51
C GLN A 316 0.13 17.89 -27.08
N PHE A 317 0.58 16.83 -26.40
CA PHE A 317 0.21 16.54 -25.02
C PHE A 317 0.68 17.65 -24.08
N ILE A 318 1.95 18.04 -24.18
CA ILE A 318 2.54 19.09 -23.35
C ILE A 318 1.87 20.45 -23.61
N GLU A 319 1.60 20.78 -24.87
CA GLU A 319 0.89 22.03 -25.22
C GLU A 319 -0.51 22.05 -24.62
N LYS A 320 -1.25 20.94 -24.71
CA LYS A 320 -2.59 20.82 -24.14
C LYS A 320 -2.55 20.89 -22.61
N LEU A 321 -1.61 20.20 -21.98
CA LEU A 321 -1.37 20.23 -20.54
C LEU A 321 -1.13 21.66 -20.05
N ARG A 322 -0.21 22.41 -20.68
CA ARG A 322 0.09 23.81 -20.31
C ARG A 322 -1.09 24.76 -20.48
N LYS A 323 -2.00 24.48 -21.41
CA LYS A 323 -3.22 25.27 -21.62
C LYS A 323 -4.24 25.03 -20.50
N ILE A 324 -4.44 23.77 -20.11
CA ILE A 324 -5.49 23.42 -19.17
C ILE A 324 -5.04 23.52 -17.72
N ALA A 325 -3.79 23.19 -17.39
CA ALA A 325 -3.27 23.01 -16.04
C ALA A 325 -3.03 24.34 -15.30
N LYS A 326 -4.11 25.10 -15.13
CA LYS A 326 -4.22 26.29 -14.29
C LYS A 326 -5.36 26.05 -13.30
N ASP A 327 -5.18 26.51 -12.08
CA ASP A 327 -6.22 26.47 -11.04
C ASP A 327 -6.70 25.03 -10.69
N TYR A 328 -5.77 24.05 -10.63
CA TYR A 328 -6.04 22.73 -10.07
C TYR A 328 -5.38 22.59 -8.70
N ASP A 329 -6.02 21.86 -7.80
CA ASP A 329 -5.45 21.55 -6.48
C ASP A 329 -4.52 20.33 -6.53
N GLY A 330 -4.71 19.46 -7.51
CA GLY A 330 -3.90 18.25 -7.69
C GLY A 330 -3.83 17.74 -9.12
N ILE A 331 -2.68 17.16 -9.49
CA ILE A 331 -2.51 16.32 -10.68
C ILE A 331 -2.24 14.90 -10.22
N LEU A 332 -3.03 13.97 -10.74
CA LEU A 332 -2.97 12.56 -10.41
C LEU A 332 -2.47 11.78 -11.63
N ILE A 333 -1.32 11.11 -11.48
CA ILE A 333 -0.65 10.39 -12.55
C ILE A 333 -0.77 8.88 -12.32
N CYS A 334 -1.51 8.22 -13.20
CA CYS A 334 -1.78 6.78 -13.18
C CYS A 334 -1.06 6.10 -14.34
N ASP A 335 0.13 5.55 -14.08
CA ASP A 335 0.93 4.90 -15.10
C ASP A 335 0.72 3.38 -15.11
N PHE A 336 0.15 2.86 -16.19
CA PHE A 336 0.00 1.42 -16.43
C PHE A 336 1.07 0.88 -17.38
N VAL A 337 2.05 1.72 -17.75
CA VAL A 337 3.17 1.39 -18.64
C VAL A 337 2.70 1.08 -20.06
N TYR A 338 1.68 1.79 -20.55
CA TYR A 338 1.24 1.73 -21.96
C TYR A 338 1.74 2.90 -22.81
N GLY A 339 2.49 3.81 -22.20
CA GLY A 339 3.34 4.77 -22.90
C GLY A 339 2.91 6.22 -22.79
N VAL A 340 1.75 6.54 -22.19
CA VAL A 340 1.32 7.95 -21.99
C VAL A 340 2.30 8.69 -21.08
N VAL A 341 2.78 8.04 -20.02
CA VAL A 341 3.63 8.67 -18.99
C VAL A 341 5.12 8.55 -19.35
N THR A 342 5.58 9.45 -20.23
CA THR A 342 6.98 9.52 -20.66
C THR A 342 7.83 10.41 -19.74
N PRO A 343 9.18 10.28 -19.73
CA PRO A 343 10.05 11.13 -18.91
C PRO A 343 9.89 12.63 -19.21
N ARG A 344 9.63 12.98 -20.46
CA ARG A 344 9.44 14.38 -20.88
C ARG A 344 8.13 14.94 -20.36
N ILE A 345 7.04 14.18 -20.45
CA ILE A 345 5.74 14.55 -19.88
C ILE A 345 5.84 14.68 -18.35
N LEU A 346 6.48 13.74 -17.67
CA LEU A 346 6.72 13.84 -16.22
C LEU A 346 7.52 15.08 -15.84
N SER A 347 8.56 15.42 -16.61
CA SER A 347 9.34 16.64 -16.39
C SER A 347 8.47 17.90 -16.49
N GLU A 348 7.59 17.97 -17.49
CA GLU A 348 6.70 19.12 -17.69
C GLU A 348 5.62 19.21 -16.60
N ILE A 349 5.05 18.07 -16.19
CA ILE A 349 4.10 18.01 -15.07
C ILE A 349 4.73 18.58 -13.79
N ARG A 350 5.98 18.19 -13.48
CA ARG A 350 6.70 18.72 -12.31
C ARG A 350 6.94 20.23 -12.40
N SER A 351 7.28 20.75 -13.58
CA SER A 351 7.46 22.20 -13.77
C SER A 351 6.16 22.95 -13.51
N ILE A 352 5.08 22.52 -14.14
CA ILE A 352 3.75 23.13 -14.02
C ILE A 352 3.26 23.09 -12.58
N ALA A 353 3.40 21.94 -11.91
CA ALA A 353 2.98 21.78 -10.53
C ALA A 353 3.72 22.72 -9.58
N LYS A 354 5.04 22.86 -9.76
CA LYS A 354 5.86 23.79 -8.96
C LYS A 354 5.50 25.25 -9.22
N GLU A 355 5.24 25.63 -10.47
CA GLU A 355 4.88 27.00 -10.86
C GLU A 355 3.51 27.44 -10.31
N ASN A 356 2.59 26.50 -10.14
CA ASN A 356 1.19 26.78 -9.77
C ASN A 356 0.81 26.24 -8.38
N ASP A 357 1.79 25.76 -7.60
CA ASP A 357 1.59 25.15 -6.26
C ASP A 357 0.56 24.01 -6.26
N ILE A 358 0.62 23.15 -7.29
CA ILE A 358 -0.30 22.02 -7.47
C ILE A 358 0.30 20.76 -6.87
N ARG A 359 -0.50 19.98 -6.14
CA ARG A 359 -0.05 18.72 -5.56
C ARG A 359 0.12 17.63 -6.61
N LEU A 360 1.12 16.78 -6.45
CA LEU A 360 1.40 15.65 -7.34
C LEU A 360 1.16 14.31 -6.66
N PHE A 361 0.32 13.48 -7.27
CA PHE A 361 0.03 12.13 -6.83
C PHE A 361 0.44 11.14 -7.91
N GLY A 362 1.15 10.07 -7.55
CA GLY A 362 1.69 9.11 -8.50
C GLY A 362 1.39 7.69 -8.09
N ASP A 363 0.89 6.90 -9.03
CA ASP A 363 0.79 5.46 -8.86
C ASP A 363 1.30 4.74 -10.12
N LEU A 364 2.17 3.77 -9.88
CA LEU A 364 2.54 2.79 -10.90
C LEU A 364 1.56 1.65 -10.72
N GLN A 365 0.71 1.39 -11.70
CA GLN A 365 -0.42 0.46 -11.59
C GLN A 365 -0.19 -0.76 -12.50
N CYS A 366 0.93 -1.46 -12.25
CA CYS A 366 1.38 -2.55 -13.10
C CYS A 366 0.71 -3.88 -12.71
N SER A 367 -0.15 -4.43 -13.58
CA SER A 367 -0.67 -5.80 -13.39
C SER A 367 0.16 -6.87 -14.09
N SER A 368 0.76 -6.54 -15.23
CA SER A 368 1.42 -7.50 -16.15
C SER A 368 2.73 -6.95 -16.70
N GLN A 369 2.81 -5.64 -16.88
CA GLN A 369 4.00 -4.92 -17.26
C GLN A 369 4.93 -4.76 -16.05
N VAL A 370 6.18 -4.41 -16.32
CA VAL A 370 7.16 -4.05 -15.28
C VAL A 370 7.54 -2.60 -15.51
N GLY A 371 7.18 -1.74 -14.57
CA GLY A 371 7.60 -0.35 -14.52
C GLY A 371 8.50 -0.08 -13.32
N ASN A 372 8.95 1.18 -13.22
CA ASN A 372 9.76 1.63 -12.09
C ASN A 372 9.11 2.85 -11.44
N VAL A 373 8.57 2.68 -10.22
CA VAL A 373 7.90 3.75 -9.47
C VAL A 373 8.89 4.85 -9.06
N ALA A 374 10.20 4.56 -9.02
CA ALA A 374 11.21 5.55 -8.67
C ALA A 374 11.34 6.70 -9.70
N LYS A 375 10.67 6.61 -10.86
CA LYS A 375 10.61 7.71 -11.84
C LYS A 375 9.76 8.90 -11.38
N PHE A 376 8.88 8.70 -10.41
CA PHE A 376 8.03 9.75 -9.84
C PHE A 376 8.78 10.48 -8.73
N GLU A 377 9.70 11.37 -9.13
CA GLU A 377 10.50 12.15 -8.20
C GLU A 377 9.80 13.45 -7.78
N ASP A 378 9.94 13.84 -6.51
CA ASP A 378 9.43 15.08 -5.92
C ASP A 378 7.89 15.16 -5.90
N PHE A 379 7.21 14.03 -5.68
CA PHE A 379 5.75 13.94 -5.59
C PHE A 379 5.25 14.12 -4.14
N ASP A 380 4.03 14.63 -3.97
CA ASP A 380 3.40 14.76 -2.65
C ASP A 380 2.99 13.41 -2.07
N LEU A 381 2.59 12.46 -2.94
CA LEU A 381 2.28 11.09 -2.55
C LEU A 381 2.56 10.10 -3.67
N LEU A 382 3.22 8.98 -3.31
CA LEU A 382 3.31 7.78 -4.13
C LEU A 382 2.55 6.62 -3.50
N CYS A 383 1.90 5.79 -4.31
CA CYS A 383 1.09 4.67 -3.82
C CYS A 383 1.49 3.28 -4.36
N PRO A 384 2.78 2.86 -4.39
CA PRO A 384 3.16 1.56 -4.96
C PRO A 384 2.63 0.37 -4.15
N THR A 385 2.53 -0.79 -4.80
CA THR A 385 2.50 -2.08 -4.09
C THR A 385 3.87 -2.44 -3.52
N GLU A 386 3.92 -3.33 -2.53
CA GLU A 386 5.19 -3.89 -2.03
C GLU A 386 6.04 -4.45 -3.19
N ARG A 387 5.39 -5.15 -4.15
CA ARG A 387 6.07 -5.71 -5.32
C ARG A 387 6.71 -4.62 -6.18
N GLU A 388 5.99 -3.55 -6.49
CA GLU A 388 6.50 -2.44 -7.30
C GLU A 388 7.65 -1.70 -6.59
N ALA A 389 7.53 -1.49 -5.28
CA ALA A 389 8.59 -0.85 -4.49
C ALA A 389 9.88 -1.70 -4.49
N ARG A 390 9.76 -3.02 -4.32
CA ARG A 390 10.90 -3.96 -4.37
C ARG A 390 11.56 -4.00 -5.74
N ILE A 391 10.77 -4.04 -6.81
CA ILE A 391 11.28 -3.98 -8.19
C ILE A 391 12.04 -2.66 -8.44
N ALA A 392 11.51 -1.52 -8.01
CA ALA A 392 12.12 -0.21 -8.23
C ALA A 392 13.46 -0.01 -7.51
N LEU A 393 13.68 -0.74 -6.42
CA LEU A 393 14.93 -0.75 -5.65
C LEU A 393 15.85 -1.93 -5.98
N SER A 394 15.40 -2.86 -6.82
CA SER A 394 16.06 -4.16 -7.03
C SER A 394 16.38 -4.88 -5.71
N ASN A 395 15.46 -4.81 -4.74
CA ASN A 395 15.65 -5.36 -3.40
C ASN A 395 14.49 -6.27 -3.00
N HIS A 396 14.81 -7.56 -2.88
CA HIS A 396 13.84 -8.61 -2.56
C HIS A 396 14.02 -9.20 -1.15
N GLU A 397 15.04 -8.76 -0.41
CA GLU A 397 15.45 -9.42 0.83
C GLU A 397 15.14 -8.61 2.08
N ASP A 398 15.15 -7.27 2.00
CA ASP A 398 14.97 -6.42 3.17
C ASP A 398 13.51 -6.24 3.59
N GLY A 399 13.32 -5.83 4.85
CA GLY A 399 12.00 -5.55 5.42
C GLY A 399 11.24 -4.46 4.66
N VAL A 400 9.90 -4.57 4.63
CA VAL A 400 9.04 -3.61 3.90
C VAL A 400 9.23 -2.16 4.37
N GLU A 401 9.53 -1.95 5.66
CA GLU A 401 9.81 -0.63 6.20
C GLU A 401 11.12 -0.04 5.63
N TRP A 402 12.17 -0.86 5.50
CA TRP A 402 13.42 -0.44 4.87
C TRP A 402 13.17 -0.06 3.40
N ILE A 403 12.47 -0.94 2.67
CA ILE A 403 12.08 -0.70 1.27
C ILE A 403 11.30 0.63 1.12
N ALA A 404 10.34 0.88 2.00
CA ALA A 404 9.53 2.09 1.98
C ALA A 404 10.37 3.36 2.21
N ASN A 405 11.21 3.37 3.25
CA ASN A 405 12.05 4.51 3.59
C ASN A 405 13.10 4.78 2.49
N THR A 406 13.76 3.74 1.96
CA THR A 406 14.70 3.89 0.85
C THR A 406 14.03 4.43 -0.42
N LEU A 407 12.79 4.00 -0.70
CA LEU A 407 12.03 4.53 -1.84
C LEU A 407 11.62 6.00 -1.63
N LEU A 408 11.18 6.37 -0.43
CA LEU A 408 10.89 7.76 -0.05
C LEU A 408 12.13 8.65 -0.26
N GLU A 409 13.29 8.23 0.24
CA GLU A 409 14.54 8.97 0.09
C GLU A 409 14.97 9.09 -1.38
N LYS A 410 14.94 7.98 -2.14
CA LYS A 410 15.33 7.94 -3.55
C LYS A 410 14.45 8.84 -4.41
N THR A 411 13.15 8.87 -4.16
CA THR A 411 12.17 9.68 -4.91
C THR A 411 12.05 11.10 -4.37
N ARG A 412 12.53 11.38 -3.15
CA ARG A 412 12.32 12.64 -2.43
C ARG A 412 10.83 13.01 -2.29
N SER A 413 9.96 11.99 -2.28
CA SER A 413 8.52 12.20 -2.13
C SER A 413 8.18 12.60 -0.69
N LYS A 414 7.15 13.43 -0.51
CA LYS A 414 6.72 13.85 0.84
C LYS A 414 6.04 12.72 1.60
N ASN A 415 5.22 11.94 0.91
CA ASN A 415 4.47 10.84 1.48
C ASN A 415 4.56 9.59 0.61
N LEU A 416 4.42 8.42 1.24
CA LEU A 416 4.38 7.13 0.58
C LEU A 416 3.30 6.26 1.21
N LEU A 417 2.55 5.56 0.37
CA LEU A 417 1.61 4.53 0.80
C LEU A 417 2.00 3.21 0.12
N VAL A 418 2.39 2.22 0.92
CA VAL A 418 2.77 0.90 0.40
C VAL A 418 1.60 -0.06 0.52
N LYS A 419 1.01 -0.46 -0.62
CA LYS A 419 -0.10 -1.40 -0.71
C LYS A 419 0.38 -2.83 -0.48
N LEU A 420 -0.26 -3.54 0.45
CA LEU A 420 0.05 -4.91 0.87
C LEU A 420 -1.05 -5.92 0.48
N GLY A 421 -1.96 -5.54 -0.41
CA GLY A 421 -3.04 -6.42 -0.89
C GLY A 421 -4.05 -6.72 0.22
N ALA A 422 -4.28 -8.00 0.49
CA ALA A 422 -5.25 -8.45 1.51
C ALA A 422 -4.89 -8.00 2.94
N ASP A 423 -3.64 -7.58 3.17
CA ASP A 423 -3.19 -7.07 4.45
C ASP A 423 -3.43 -5.55 4.62
N GLY A 424 -4.00 -4.87 3.61
CA GLY A 424 -4.22 -3.43 3.60
C GLY A 424 -3.01 -2.65 3.09
N PHE A 425 -2.59 -1.61 3.80
CA PHE A 425 -1.45 -0.78 3.41
C PHE A 425 -0.78 -0.08 4.59
N ILE A 426 0.44 0.40 4.40
CA ILE A 426 1.17 1.23 5.38
C ILE A 426 1.34 2.64 4.79
N ALA A 427 0.88 3.64 5.53
CA ALA A 427 1.08 5.05 5.19
C ALA A 427 2.31 5.60 5.92
N TYR A 428 3.15 6.33 5.19
CA TYR A 428 4.37 6.98 5.66
C TYR A 428 4.30 8.47 5.33
N SER A 429 4.29 9.33 6.34
CA SER A 429 4.27 10.78 6.17
C SER A 429 5.57 11.42 6.63
N ASN A 430 6.09 12.33 5.80
CA ASN A 430 7.25 13.17 6.09
C ASN A 430 6.88 14.67 6.06
N ASP A 431 5.60 15.01 6.29
CA ASP A 431 5.05 16.36 6.13
C ASP A 431 5.65 17.40 7.11
N ILE A 432 6.32 16.96 8.19
CA ILE A 432 6.92 17.84 9.19
C ILE A 432 8.43 17.56 9.29
N PRO A 433 9.29 18.36 8.63
CA PRO A 433 10.73 18.29 8.82
C PRO A 433 11.09 18.46 10.30
N GLY A 434 11.65 17.42 10.93
CA GLY A 434 11.98 17.42 12.35
C GLY A 434 10.81 17.18 13.31
N GLY A 435 9.60 16.88 12.80
CA GLY A 435 8.43 16.46 13.59
C GLY A 435 8.26 14.94 13.66
N PHE A 436 7.16 14.48 14.25
CA PHE A 436 6.85 13.04 14.33
C PHE A 436 6.56 12.50 12.92
N ASN A 437 7.44 11.63 12.39
CA ASN A 437 7.18 10.91 11.14
C ASN A 437 6.03 9.95 11.39
N LYS A 438 4.82 10.38 11.03
CA LYS A 438 3.62 9.57 11.21
C LYS A 438 3.71 8.40 10.24
N LYS A 439 3.77 7.19 10.79
CA LYS A 439 3.48 5.96 10.05
C LYS A 439 2.38 5.19 10.73
N GLU A 440 1.54 4.55 9.93
CA GLU A 440 0.41 3.79 10.43
C GLU A 440 0.05 2.67 9.44
N HIS A 441 -0.30 1.51 9.99
CA HIS A 441 -0.83 0.40 9.22
C HIS A 441 -2.36 0.45 9.25
N PHE A 442 -2.97 0.40 8.06
CA PHE A 442 -4.41 0.30 7.90
C PHE A 442 -4.74 -1.07 7.30
N PRO A 443 -5.47 -1.94 8.01
CA PRO A 443 -5.83 -3.27 7.51
C PRO A 443 -6.90 -3.19 6.42
N ALA A 444 -6.98 -4.20 5.56
CA ALA A 444 -8.08 -4.32 4.60
C ALA A 444 -9.39 -4.70 5.32
N LEU A 445 -10.38 -3.80 5.36
CA LEU A 445 -11.59 -3.99 6.17
C LEU A 445 -12.49 -5.15 5.71
N VAL A 446 -12.35 -5.62 4.46
CA VAL A 446 -13.11 -6.75 3.92
C VAL A 446 -12.23 -7.99 3.87
N SER A 447 -12.71 -9.09 4.45
CA SER A 447 -11.96 -10.35 4.51
C SER A 447 -12.14 -11.23 3.27
N ASN A 448 -13.32 -11.17 2.64
CA ASN A 448 -13.67 -11.95 1.46
C ASN A 448 -14.21 -11.04 0.34
N PRO A 449 -13.33 -10.40 -0.46
CA PRO A 449 -13.75 -9.47 -1.51
C PRO A 449 -14.45 -10.18 -2.67
N VAL A 450 -15.40 -9.50 -3.31
CA VAL A 450 -16.10 -9.98 -4.51
C VAL A 450 -15.20 -9.84 -5.74
N ASP A 451 -14.60 -8.66 -5.92
CA ASP A 451 -13.56 -8.43 -6.93
C ASP A 451 -12.54 -7.41 -6.42
N VAL A 452 -11.26 -7.76 -6.46
CA VAL A 452 -10.17 -6.87 -6.02
C VAL A 452 -9.76 -5.87 -7.11
N ALA A 453 -10.28 -6.01 -8.32
CA ALA A 453 -10.00 -5.10 -9.44
C ALA A 453 -10.44 -3.67 -9.10
N GLY A 454 -9.50 -2.73 -9.14
CA GLY A 454 -9.79 -1.31 -8.87
C GLY A 454 -9.72 -0.89 -7.40
N ALA A 455 -9.35 -1.79 -6.48
CA ALA A 455 -9.15 -1.43 -5.08
C ALA A 455 -8.08 -0.34 -4.91
N GLY A 456 -6.97 -0.46 -5.65
CA GLY A 456 -5.91 0.56 -5.66
C GLY A 456 -6.33 1.88 -6.32
N ASP A 457 -7.11 1.80 -7.40
CA ASP A 457 -7.59 2.96 -8.15
C ASP A 457 -8.52 3.83 -7.29
N SER A 458 -9.49 3.18 -6.63
CA SER A 458 -10.44 3.84 -5.72
C SER A 458 -9.73 4.40 -4.48
N LEU A 459 -8.78 3.66 -3.90
CA LEU A 459 -7.93 4.11 -2.79
C LEU A 459 -7.19 5.39 -3.16
N LEU A 460 -6.49 5.41 -4.31
CA LEU A 460 -5.72 6.54 -4.78
C LEU A 460 -6.61 7.77 -5.03
N ALA A 461 -7.76 7.58 -5.70
CA ALA A 461 -8.72 8.65 -5.96
C ALA A 461 -9.21 9.31 -4.67
N ALA A 462 -9.60 8.51 -3.67
CA ALA A 462 -10.09 9.01 -2.39
C ALA A 462 -9.01 9.74 -1.59
N ILE A 463 -7.77 9.23 -1.58
CA ILE A 463 -6.68 9.87 -0.85
C ILE A 463 -6.32 11.20 -1.49
N ALA A 464 -6.15 11.25 -2.81
CA ALA A 464 -5.81 12.47 -3.51
C ALA A 464 -6.89 13.54 -3.37
N THR A 465 -8.15 13.15 -3.52
CA THR A 465 -9.31 14.01 -3.28
C THR A 465 -9.28 14.58 -1.86
N SER A 466 -9.12 13.72 -0.86
CA SER A 466 -9.07 14.14 0.54
C SER A 466 -7.93 15.12 0.82
N MET A 467 -6.73 14.83 0.30
CA MET A 467 -5.57 15.69 0.48
C MET A 467 -5.78 17.05 -0.21
N CYS A 468 -6.31 17.09 -1.44
CA CYS A 468 -6.64 18.34 -2.14
C CYS A 468 -7.68 19.17 -1.38
N SER A 469 -8.61 18.53 -0.66
CA SER A 469 -9.57 19.21 0.21
C SER A 469 -9.02 19.59 1.61
N GLY A 470 -7.71 19.46 1.81
CA GLY A 470 -7.01 19.90 3.03
C GLY A 470 -6.86 18.84 4.12
N ALA A 471 -7.15 17.57 3.85
CA ALA A 471 -6.88 16.48 4.78
C ALA A 471 -5.37 16.16 4.85
N THR A 472 -4.92 15.73 6.03
CA THR A 472 -3.60 15.12 6.22
C THR A 472 -3.53 13.73 5.59
N LEU A 473 -2.32 13.19 5.35
CA LEU A 473 -2.18 11.81 4.83
C LEU A 473 -2.92 10.78 5.68
N MET A 474 -2.88 10.91 7.01
CA MET A 474 -3.52 9.93 7.91
C MET A 474 -5.04 9.99 7.84
N GLU A 475 -5.63 11.19 7.76
CA GLU A 475 -7.08 11.33 7.54
C GLU A 475 -7.48 10.78 6.17
N ALA A 476 -6.71 11.13 5.13
CA ALA A 476 -6.92 10.64 3.79
C ALA A 476 -6.79 9.11 3.70
N SER A 477 -5.85 8.52 4.43
CA SER A 477 -5.65 7.06 4.51
C SER A 477 -6.84 6.35 5.12
N ILE A 478 -7.44 6.91 6.19
CA ILE A 478 -8.64 6.34 6.82
C ILE A 478 -9.82 6.36 5.82
N ILE A 479 -10.02 7.49 5.13
CA ILE A 479 -11.05 7.61 4.08
C ILE A 479 -10.77 6.62 2.93
N GLY A 480 -9.52 6.53 2.51
CA GLY A 480 -9.06 5.64 1.45
C GLY A 480 -9.27 4.15 1.78
N ALA A 481 -9.02 3.72 3.01
CA ALA A 481 -9.28 2.36 3.45
C ALA A 481 -10.77 2.00 3.39
N CYS A 482 -11.65 2.93 3.81
CA CYS A 482 -13.10 2.79 3.68
C CYS A 482 -13.55 2.73 2.20
N MET A 483 -12.94 3.56 1.35
CA MET A 483 -13.20 3.56 -0.09
C MET A 483 -12.83 2.22 -0.73
N ALA A 484 -11.62 1.72 -0.46
CA ALA A 484 -11.18 0.42 -0.95
C ALA A 484 -12.08 -0.72 -0.47
N ALA A 485 -12.51 -0.67 0.80
CA ALA A 485 -13.44 -1.64 1.37
C ALA A 485 -14.79 -1.67 0.63
N LEU A 486 -15.32 -0.51 0.24
CA LEU A 486 -16.55 -0.44 -0.56
C LEU A 486 -16.34 -0.93 -1.99
N ALA A 487 -15.23 -0.54 -2.63
CA ALA A 487 -14.96 -0.89 -4.03
C ALA A 487 -14.86 -2.40 -4.24
N VAL A 488 -14.22 -3.13 -3.31
CA VAL A 488 -14.01 -4.58 -3.46
C VAL A 488 -15.26 -5.44 -3.22
N GLN A 489 -16.37 -4.85 -2.78
CA GLN A 489 -17.64 -5.54 -2.54
C GLN A 489 -18.51 -5.64 -3.80
N THR A 490 -18.08 -5.06 -4.92
CA THR A 490 -18.82 -5.08 -6.19
C THR A 490 -17.98 -5.70 -7.29
N VAL A 491 -18.64 -6.35 -8.27
CA VAL A 491 -17.95 -6.88 -9.46
C VAL A 491 -17.54 -5.73 -10.37
N GLY A 492 -16.27 -5.74 -10.79
CA GLY A 492 -15.69 -4.71 -11.62
C GLY A 492 -15.39 -3.41 -10.88
N ASN A 493 -14.78 -2.47 -11.58
CA ASN A 493 -14.30 -1.22 -11.00
C ASN A 493 -15.35 -0.12 -11.12
N ILE A 494 -16.41 -0.21 -10.30
CA ILE A 494 -17.53 0.72 -10.32
C ILE A 494 -17.22 1.92 -9.40
N PRO A 495 -17.41 3.17 -9.87
CA PRO A 495 -17.22 4.36 -9.03
C PRO A 495 -18.07 4.35 -7.76
N VAL A 496 -17.44 4.64 -6.61
CA VAL A 496 -18.14 4.75 -5.31
C VAL A 496 -18.42 6.21 -5.02
N SER A 497 -19.70 6.54 -4.76
CA SER A 497 -20.10 7.92 -4.49
C SER A 497 -19.76 8.38 -3.07
N HIS A 498 -19.61 9.69 -2.88
CA HIS A 498 -19.37 10.23 -1.54
C HIS A 498 -20.47 9.87 -0.52
N GLN A 499 -21.75 9.79 -0.93
CA GLN A 499 -22.83 9.39 -0.01
C GLN A 499 -22.65 7.95 0.48
N LYS A 500 -22.24 7.03 -0.40
CA LYS A 500 -21.94 5.63 0.01
C LYS A 500 -20.79 5.59 1.00
N LEU A 501 -19.75 6.38 0.75
CA LEU A 501 -18.59 6.50 1.62
C LEU A 501 -18.93 7.09 3.00
N GLU A 502 -19.71 8.18 3.04
CA GLU A 502 -20.21 8.79 4.28
C GLU A 502 -21.05 7.79 5.09
N ASN A 503 -21.98 7.09 4.44
CA ASN A 503 -22.82 6.09 5.09
C ASN A 503 -21.99 4.94 5.67
N TYR A 504 -20.98 4.48 4.93
CA TYR A 504 -20.08 3.44 5.42
C TYR A 504 -19.31 3.90 6.66
N ILE A 505 -18.73 5.11 6.63
CA ILE A 505 -17.99 5.66 7.77
C ILE A 505 -18.89 5.84 9.00
N ARG A 506 -20.13 6.28 8.84
CA ARG A 506 -21.11 6.39 9.96
C ARG A 506 -21.41 5.05 10.63
N ASN A 507 -21.35 3.95 9.88
CA ASN A 507 -21.61 2.59 10.37
C ASN A 507 -20.36 1.89 10.94
N LEU A 508 -19.22 2.59 11.00
CA LEU A 508 -18.02 2.06 11.65
C LEU A 508 -18.05 2.20 13.17
N GLU A 509 -18.91 3.04 13.73
CA GLU A 509 -19.11 3.14 15.19
C GLU A 509 -19.79 1.91 15.80
#